data_AF-A0A963LP73-F1
#
_entry.id   AF-A0A963LP73-F1
#
_cell.length_a   1.000
_cell.length_b   1.000
_cell.length_c   1.000
_cell.angle_alpha   90.00
_cell.angle_beta   90.00
_cell.angle_gamma   90.00
#
_symmetry.space_group_name_H-M   'P 1'
#
loop_
_entity.id
_entity.type
_entity.pdbx_description
1 polymer ?
#
loop_
_entity_poly.entity_id
_entity_poly.type
_entity_poly.pdbx_seq_one_letter_code
_entity_poly.pdbx_strand_id
1 'polypeptide(L)' 'MFTKTQSLCRSLLACCLVLLGSLANAQAIDYPTRTIKFVVPFSSGGGTDQAARAAANDITRRTGQPVIVENKPGANTL' A
#
# COMPACT_ATOMS: atom_id res chain seq x y z
N MET A 1 -53.09 14.30 3.61
CA MET A 1 -52.55 13.92 2.28
C MET A 1 -51.05 14.21 2.13
N PHE A 2 -50.48 15.23 2.79
CA PHE A 2 -49.06 15.60 2.74
C PHE A 2 -48.06 14.65 3.43
N THR A 3 -48.51 13.79 4.34
CA THR A 3 -47.64 12.86 5.10
C THR A 3 -47.14 11.66 4.27
N LYS A 4 -47.89 11.21 3.24
CA LYS A 4 -47.47 10.10 2.37
C LYS A 4 -46.29 10.48 1.48
N THR A 5 -46.27 11.70 0.96
CA THR A 5 -45.20 12.21 0.09
C THR A 5 -43.89 12.36 0.86
N GLN A 6 -43.95 12.75 2.14
CA GLN A 6 -42.76 12.86 2.99
C GLN A 6 -42.16 11.50 3.36
N SER A 7 -42.97 10.46 3.59
CA SER A 7 -42.46 9.10 3.81
C SER A 7 -41.76 8.53 2.57
N LEU A 8 -42.25 8.85 1.36
CA LEU A 8 -41.64 8.40 0.12
C LEU A 8 -40.27 9.03 -0.11
N CYS A 9 -40.15 10.35 0.09
CA CYS A 9 -38.86 11.05 -0.01
C CYS A 9 -37.83 10.54 1.01
N ARG A 10 -38.25 10.25 2.25
CA ARG A 10 -37.36 9.70 3.29
C ARG A 10 -36.87 8.30 2.96
N SER A 11 -37.74 7.44 2.42
CA SER A 11 -37.36 6.09 1.99
C SER A 11 -36.39 6.11 0.81
N LEU A 12 -36.59 7.04 -0.15
CA LEU A 12 -35.66 7.23 -1.27
C LEU A 12 -34.29 7.69 -0.79
N LEU A 13 -34.26 8.66 0.13
CA LEU A 13 -33.03 9.21 0.68
C LEU A 13 -32.24 8.15 1.46
N ALA A 14 -32.92 7.33 2.27
CA ALA A 14 -32.30 6.23 3.00
C ALA A 14 -31.68 5.18 2.05
N CYS A 15 -32.36 4.84 0.96
CA CYS A 15 -31.84 3.91 -0.05
C CYS A 15 -30.57 4.46 -0.73
N CYS A 16 -30.58 5.74 -1.10
CA CYS A 16 -29.39 6.41 -1.64
C CYS A 16 -28.21 6.37 -0.68
N LEU A 17 -28.41 6.62 0.63
CA LEU A 17 -27.33 6.58 1.61
C LEU A 17 -26.69 5.19 1.74
N VAL A 18 -27.49 4.12 1.68
CA VAL A 18 -26.98 2.73 1.74
C VAL A 18 -26.16 2.38 0.48
N LEU A 19 -26.62 2.79 -0.70
CA LEU A 19 -25.92 2.60 -1.97
C LEU A 19 -24.60 3.40 -2.07
N LEU A 20 -24.54 4.58 -1.44
CA LEU A 20 -23.31 5.38 -1.37
C LEU A 20 -22.31 4.80 -0.36
N GLY A 21 -22.79 4.19 0.72
CA GLY A 21 -21.93 3.54 1.73
C GLY A 21 -21.17 2.32 1.22
N SER A 22 -21.72 1.56 0.26
CA SER A 22 -21.06 0.39 -0.33
C SER A 22 -19.94 0.72 -1.32
N LEU A 23 -19.84 1.98 -1.76
CA LEU A 23 -18.74 2.47 -2.60
C LEU A 23 -17.50 2.88 -1.76
N ALA A 24 -17.64 3.00 -0.44
CA ALA A 24 -16.54 3.33 0.45
C ALA A 24 -15.60 2.13 0.61
N ASN A 25 -14.62 2.02 -0.29
CA ASN A 25 -13.66 0.93 -0.30
C ASN A 25 -12.49 1.23 0.65
N ALA A 26 -12.73 1.16 1.96
CA ALA A 26 -11.68 1.17 3.00
C ALA A 26 -11.09 -0.25 3.18
N GLN A 27 -10.82 -0.94 2.07
CA GLN A 27 -10.23 -2.28 2.12
C GLN A 27 -8.80 -2.16 2.66
N ALA A 28 -8.46 -2.98 3.64
CA ALA A 28 -7.07 -3.14 4.06
C ALA A 28 -6.27 -3.59 2.84
N ILE A 29 -5.40 -2.72 2.34
CA ILE A 29 -4.53 -3.06 1.23
C ILE A 29 -3.36 -3.84 1.82
N ASP A 30 -3.29 -5.14 1.53
CA ASP A 30 -2.16 -5.97 1.93
C ASP A 30 -0.87 -5.42 1.31
N TYR A 31 0.05 -4.98 2.16
CA TYR A 31 1.36 -4.51 1.73
C TYR A 31 2.23 -5.71 1.35
N PRO A 32 2.97 -5.66 0.22
CA PRO A 32 3.21 -4.53 -0.66
C PRO A 32 2.38 -4.58 -1.96
N THR A 33 1.98 -3.41 -2.47
CA THR A 33 1.27 -3.28 -3.76
C THR A 33 2.13 -2.79 -4.92
N ARG A 34 3.39 -2.46 -4.63
CA ARG A 34 4.36 -1.94 -5.60
C ARG A 34 5.75 -2.40 -5.26
N THR A 35 6.65 -2.28 -6.23
CA THR A 35 8.09 -2.50 -6.08
C THR A 35 8.63 -1.78 -4.84
N ILE A 36 9.38 -2.51 -4.02
CA ILE A 36 10.04 -1.99 -2.83
C ILE A 36 11.43 -1.48 -3.22
N LYS A 37 11.79 -0.29 -2.74
CA LYS A 37 13.16 0.24 -2.84
C LYS A 37 13.88 0.03 -1.52
N PHE A 38 14.93 -0.77 -1.54
CA PHE A 38 15.78 -1.01 -0.39
C PHE A 38 17.01 -0.10 -0.49
N VAL A 39 17.00 1.00 0.26
CA VAL A 39 18.12 1.94 0.26
C VAL A 39 19.24 1.42 1.18
N VAL A 40 20.45 1.29 0.63
CA VAL A 40 21.64 0.88 1.37
C VAL A 40 22.60 2.07 1.46
N PRO A 41 22.93 2.58 2.65
CA PRO A 41 23.77 3.78 2.80
C PRO A 41 25.27 3.49 2.64
N PHE A 42 25.65 2.45 1.89
CA PHE A 42 27.02 2.02 1.66
C PHE A 42 27.28 1.86 0.17
N SER A 43 28.56 1.80 -0.20
CA SER A 43 29.01 1.43 -1.54
C SER A 43 28.48 0.05 -1.94
N SER A 44 28.26 -0.15 -3.24
CA SER A 44 27.87 -1.46 -3.77
C SER A 44 29.00 -2.47 -3.65
N GLY A 45 28.66 -3.76 -3.57
CA GLY A 45 29.64 -4.84 -3.50
C GLY A 45 30.23 -5.13 -2.11
N GLY A 46 30.07 -4.23 -1.13
CA GLY A 46 30.43 -4.47 0.27
C GLY A 46 29.52 -5.50 0.96
N GLY A 47 29.91 -5.95 2.15
CA GLY A 47 29.13 -6.96 2.91
C GLY A 47 27.69 -6.52 3.22
N THR A 48 27.46 -5.21 3.42
CA THR A 48 26.13 -4.62 3.60
C THR A 48 25.26 -4.68 2.34
N ASP A 49 25.84 -4.46 1.15
CA ASP A 49 25.12 -4.62 -0.12
C ASP A 49 24.76 -6.09 -0.38
N GLN A 50 25.68 -7.02 -0.09
CA GLN A 50 25.42 -8.45 -0.23
C GLN A 50 24.29 -8.92 0.70
N ALA A 51 24.32 -8.51 1.97
CA ALA A 51 23.25 -8.81 2.92
C ALA A 51 21.90 -8.20 2.49
N ALA A 52 21.90 -6.96 1.99
CA ALA A 52 20.71 -6.32 1.48
C ALA A 52 20.13 -7.05 0.26
N ARG A 53 20.97 -7.54 -0.66
CA ARG A 53 20.54 -8.34 -1.82
C ARG A 53 19.95 -9.68 -1.42
N ALA A 54 20.53 -10.36 -0.42
CA ALA A 54 19.97 -11.59 0.12
C ALA A 54 18.58 -11.35 0.73
N ALA A 55 18.46 -10.32 1.58
CA ALA A 55 17.18 -9.94 2.18
C ALA A 55 16.14 -9.53 1.12
N ALA A 56 16.54 -8.77 0.11
CA ALA A 56 15.68 -8.37 -1.01
C ALA A 56 15.11 -9.59 -1.75
N ASN A 57 15.93 -10.61 -1.99
CA ASN A 57 15.50 -11.85 -2.65
C ASN A 57 14.46 -12.61 -1.80
N ASP A 58 14.71 -12.74 -0.50
CA ASP A 58 13.77 -13.38 0.43
C ASP A 58 12.44 -12.64 0.52
N ILE A 59 12.46 -11.31 0.57
CA ILE A 59 11.24 -10.49 0.59
C ILE A 59 10.47 -10.67 -0.72
N THR A 60 11.16 -10.63 -1.87
CA THR A 60 10.52 -10.91 -3.17
C THR A 60 9.91 -12.30 -3.22
N ARG A 61 10.59 -13.32 -2.70
CA ARG A 61 10.05 -14.69 -2.64
C ARG A 61 8.81 -14.81 -1.78
N ARG A 62 8.72 -14.07 -0.66
CA ARG A 62 7.59 -14.11 0.27
C ARG A 62 6.40 -13.28 -0.18
N THR A 63 6.66 -12.13 -0.81
CA THR A 63 5.63 -11.13 -1.14
C THR A 63 5.21 -11.17 -2.61
N GLY A 64 6.00 -11.81 -3.48
CA GLY A 64 5.85 -11.74 -4.94
C GLY A 64 6.21 -10.37 -5.53
N GLN A 65 6.51 -9.38 -4.68
CA GLN A 65 6.82 -8.02 -5.12
C GLN A 65 8.33 -7.84 -5.32
N PRO A 66 8.76 -7.25 -6.43
CA PRO A 66 10.18 -7.03 -6.69
C PRO A 66 10.76 -6.04 -5.66
N VAL A 67 11.95 -6.37 -5.15
CA VAL A 67 12.73 -5.48 -4.27
C VAL A 67 13.99 -5.03 -5.02
N ILE A 68 14.16 -3.72 -5.17
CA ILE A 68 15.30 -3.11 -5.84
C ILE A 68 16.24 -2.51 -4.79
N VAL A 69 17.50 -2.95 -4.78
CA VAL A 69 18.54 -2.38 -3.91
C VAL A 69 19.10 -1.11 -4.55
N GLU A 70 18.95 0.03 -3.86
CA GLU A 70 19.50 1.32 -4.25
C GLU A 70 20.63 1.71 -3.28
N ASN A 71 21.88 1.58 -3.72
CA ASN A 71 23.04 2.04 -2.95
C ASN A 71 23.14 3.58 -3.02
N LYS A 72 23.04 4.24 -1.86
CA LYS A 72 23.17 5.70 -1.72
C LYS A 72 24.20 6.01 -0.63
N PRO A 73 25.51 5.88 -0.92
CA PRO A 73 26.54 6.22 0.04
C PRO A 73 26.47 7.72 0.41
N GLY A 74 26.57 8.02 1.70
CA GLY A 74 26.59 9.39 2.22
C GLY A 74 27.33 9.44 3.55
N ALA A 75 27.98 10.58 3.84
CA ALA A 75 28.67 10.96 5.07
C ALA A 75 29.34 9.82 5.88
N ASN A 76 30.67 9.70 5.78
CA ASN A 76 31.53 8.84 6.63
C ASN A 76 31.29 7.31 6.57
N THR A 77 30.92 6.77 5.41
CA THR A 77 30.89 5.31 5.24
C THR A 77 32.19 4.82 4.59
N LEU A 78 32.89 3.93 5.31
CA LEU A 78 34.12 3.25 4.88
C LEU A 78 33.80 2.16 3.85
#